data_AF-A0A7W8AAS8-F1
#
_entry.id   AF-A0A7W8AAS8-F1
#
_cell.length_a   1.000
_cell.length_b   1.000
_cell.length_c   1.000
_cell.angle_alpha   90.00
_cell.angle_beta   90.00
_cell.angle_gamma   90.00
#
_symmetry.space_group_name_H-M   'P 1'
#
loop_
_entity.id
_entity.type
_entity.pdbx_description
1 polymer ?
#
loop_
_entity_poly.entity_id
_entity_poly.type
_entity_poly.pdbx_seq_one_letter_code
_entity_poly.pdbx_strand_id
1 'polypeptide(L)'
;MATSDATGLPDCSPRGDYPGFGKVLDERTLAIPDRPGNKLADSFRNLAENDGIGLMFVIPGLREVLRVNGRAYPTDEPDVAAVVTPAVSRARLLTLMRTPRSQRREAAENRDRAMTTRV
;
A
#
# COMPACT_ATOMS: atom_id res chain seq x y z
N MET A 1 3.99 6.46 0.13
CA MET A 1 4.66 5.20 0.49
C MET A 1 6.07 5.55 0.90
N ALA A 2 6.41 5.32 2.17
CA ALA A 2 7.73 5.55 2.74
C ALA A 2 8.47 4.22 2.85
N THR A 3 9.69 4.18 2.33
CA THR A 3 10.62 3.04 2.39
C THR A 3 12.02 3.57 2.70
N SER A 4 12.97 2.72 3.02
CA SER A 4 14.37 3.14 3.19
C SER A 4 15.31 2.10 2.60
N ASP A 5 16.48 2.52 2.16
CA ASP A 5 17.52 1.60 1.69
C ASP A 5 18.16 0.81 2.86
N ALA A 6 19.18 0.00 2.54
CA ALA A 6 19.96 -0.77 3.52
C ALA A 6 20.67 0.10 4.58
N THR A 7 20.95 1.38 4.29
CA THR A 7 21.61 2.32 5.21
C THR A 7 20.60 3.05 6.11
N GLY A 8 19.31 2.89 5.84
CA GLY A 8 18.24 3.59 6.53
C GLY A 8 17.93 4.97 5.96
N LEU A 9 18.48 5.34 4.78
CA LEU A 9 18.12 6.59 4.11
C LEU A 9 16.68 6.49 3.60
N PRO A 10 15.75 7.35 4.07
CA PRO A 10 14.35 7.24 3.69
C PRO A 10 14.07 7.84 2.31
N ASP A 11 13.18 7.20 1.56
CA ASP A 11 12.55 7.70 0.34
C ASP A 11 11.02 7.66 0.48
N CYS A 12 10.33 8.60 -0.18
CA CYS A 12 8.88 8.68 -0.18
C CYS A 12 8.33 8.88 -1.60
N SER A 13 7.60 7.87 -2.06
CA SER A 13 6.90 7.91 -3.34
C SER A 13 5.38 8.03 -3.13
N PRO A 14 4.69 9.02 -3.74
CA PRO A 14 3.23 9.06 -3.72
C PRO A 14 2.68 7.86 -4.50
N ARG A 15 1.65 7.22 -3.94
CA ARG A 15 0.93 6.11 -4.59
C ARG A 15 -0.55 6.44 -4.58
N GLY A 16 -1.21 6.15 -5.68
CA GLY A 16 -2.63 6.39 -5.87
C GLY A 16 -3.14 5.67 -7.09
N ASP A 17 -4.43 5.40 -7.09
CA ASP A 17 -5.19 4.78 -8.17
C ASP A 17 -6.68 5.07 -7.89
N TYR A 18 -7.60 4.54 -8.70
CA TYR A 18 -9.03 4.72 -8.51
C TYR A 18 -9.50 4.34 -7.09
N PRO A 19 -10.61 4.92 -6.59
CA PRO A 19 -11.22 4.56 -5.31
C PRO A 19 -11.19 3.07 -4.98
N GLY A 20 -10.75 2.74 -3.76
CA GLY A 20 -10.67 1.36 -3.29
C GLY A 20 -9.50 0.56 -3.85
N PHE A 21 -8.43 1.22 -4.33
CA PHE A 21 -7.23 0.55 -4.85
C PHE A 21 -6.46 -0.25 -3.80
N GLY A 22 -6.41 0.22 -2.55
CA GLY A 22 -5.86 -0.57 -1.45
C GLY A 22 -6.84 -1.67 -1.05
N LYS A 23 -6.40 -2.93 -1.05
CA LYS A 23 -7.23 -4.08 -0.68
C LYS A 23 -6.73 -4.73 0.60
N VAL A 24 -7.61 -4.89 1.58
CA VAL A 24 -7.32 -5.68 2.79
C VAL A 24 -7.64 -7.13 2.45
N LEU A 25 -6.61 -7.96 2.34
CA LEU A 25 -6.75 -9.39 2.03
C LEU A 25 -7.16 -10.19 3.26
N ASP A 26 -6.64 -9.80 4.43
CA ASP A 26 -6.96 -10.41 5.73
C ASP A 26 -6.70 -9.41 6.88
N GLU A 27 -6.83 -9.85 8.14
CA GLU A 27 -6.65 -8.99 9.32
C GLU A 27 -5.29 -8.28 9.45
N ARG A 28 -4.27 -8.73 8.72
CA ARG A 28 -2.90 -8.18 8.79
C ARG A 28 -2.34 -7.85 7.42
N THR A 29 -3.01 -8.23 6.35
CA THR A 29 -2.46 -8.11 5.01
C THR A 29 -3.21 -7.07 4.19
N LEU A 30 -2.45 -6.11 3.67
CA LEU A 30 -2.92 -5.09 2.75
C LEU A 30 -2.15 -5.22 1.43
N ALA A 31 -2.85 -5.20 0.31
CA ALA A 31 -2.27 -5.16 -1.02
C ALA A 31 -2.45 -3.77 -1.63
N ILE A 32 -1.35 -3.20 -2.12
CA ILE A 32 -1.31 -1.92 -2.84
C ILE A 32 -0.86 -2.17 -4.27
N PRO A 33 -1.64 -1.82 -5.30
CA PRO A 33 -1.21 -1.91 -6.68
C PRO A 33 -0.05 -0.97 -6.95
N ASP A 34 0.92 -1.47 -7.70
CA ASP A 34 1.93 -0.62 -8.31
C ASP A 34 1.50 -0.23 -9.72
N ARG A 35 1.38 1.09 -9.93
CA ARG A 35 1.06 1.69 -11.22
C ARG A 35 2.34 2.27 -11.83
N PRO A 36 2.50 2.23 -13.16
CA PRO A 36 3.66 2.83 -13.81
C PRO A 36 3.78 4.31 -13.43
N GLY A 37 4.79 4.64 -12.63
CA GLY A 37 5.13 6.00 -12.24
C GLY A 37 6.30 6.54 -13.06
N ASN A 38 7.26 7.18 -12.38
CA ASN A 38 8.52 7.68 -12.94
C ASN A 38 9.49 6.58 -13.44
N LYS A 39 9.10 5.29 -13.35
CA LYS A 39 9.88 4.11 -13.76
C LYS A 39 11.23 3.93 -13.03
N LEU A 40 11.43 4.57 -11.88
CA LEU A 40 12.67 4.46 -11.11
C LEU A 40 12.71 3.24 -10.18
N ALA A 41 11.56 2.64 -9.86
CA ALA A 41 11.44 1.42 -9.04
C ALA A 41 12.14 1.49 -7.66
N ASP A 42 12.45 2.69 -7.16
CA ASP A 42 13.22 2.90 -5.92
C ASP A 42 12.60 2.21 -4.72
N SER A 43 11.27 2.31 -4.54
CA SER A 43 10.60 1.64 -3.42
C SER A 43 10.74 0.11 -3.48
N PHE A 44 10.80 -0.50 -4.66
CA PHE A 44 10.99 -1.95 -4.77
C PHE A 44 12.41 -2.36 -4.48
N ARG A 45 13.39 -1.57 -4.93
CA ARG A 45 14.79 -1.76 -4.57
C ARG A 45 14.97 -1.67 -3.05
N ASN A 46 14.40 -0.63 -2.44
CA ASN A 46 14.42 -0.45 -0.99
C ASN A 46 13.80 -1.66 -0.28
N LEU A 47 12.60 -2.10 -0.70
CA LEU A 47 11.93 -3.26 -0.09
C LEU A 47 12.69 -4.60 -0.25
N ALA A 48 13.54 -4.73 -1.25
CA ALA A 48 14.38 -5.91 -1.43
C ALA A 48 15.55 -5.94 -0.43
N GLU A 49 16.04 -4.78 0.00
CA GLU A 49 17.17 -4.64 0.94
C GLU A 49 16.71 -4.42 2.39
N ASN A 50 15.53 -3.81 2.56
CA ASN A 50 14.92 -3.42 3.83
C ASN A 50 13.40 -3.44 3.68
N ASP A 51 12.76 -4.43 4.30
CA ASP A 51 11.32 -4.69 4.18
C ASP A 51 10.43 -3.70 4.94
N GLY A 52 11.00 -2.71 5.63
CA GLY A 52 10.26 -1.69 6.37
C GLY A 52 9.46 -0.76 5.45
N ILE A 53 8.17 -0.57 5.76
CA ILE A 53 7.29 0.32 4.99
C ILE A 53 6.35 1.14 5.88
N GLY A 54 6.12 2.39 5.47
CA GLY A 54 5.08 3.27 5.99
C GLY A 54 4.11 3.71 4.90
N LEU A 55 2.82 3.63 5.18
CA LEU A 55 1.74 4.15 4.33
C LEU A 55 0.97 5.21 5.08
N MET A 56 0.56 6.24 4.33
CA MET A 56 -0.30 7.30 4.80
C MET A 56 -1.39 7.50 3.74
N PHE A 57 -2.63 7.27 4.13
CA PHE A 57 -3.79 7.50 3.27
C PHE A 57 -4.32 8.90 3.51
N VAL A 58 -4.24 9.72 2.47
CA VAL A 58 -4.85 11.06 2.43
C VAL A 58 -6.12 10.93 1.61
N ILE A 59 -7.27 11.10 2.27
CA ILE A 59 -8.58 10.94 1.62
C ILE A 59 -9.20 12.34 1.50
N PRO A 60 -9.48 12.83 0.27
CA PRO A 60 -10.14 14.11 0.09
C PRO A 60 -11.45 14.21 0.88
N GLY A 61 -11.66 15.33 1.56
CA GLY A 61 -12.86 15.57 2.39
C GLY A 61 -12.79 15.01 3.82
N LEU A 62 -11.80 14.17 4.13
CA LEU A 62 -11.51 13.75 5.51
C LEU A 62 -10.41 14.62 6.11
N ARG A 63 -10.60 15.05 7.36
CA ARG A 63 -9.60 15.80 8.14
C ARG A 63 -8.59 14.89 8.84
N GLU A 64 -8.81 13.59 8.75
CA GLU A 64 -8.02 12.55 9.39
C GLU A 64 -7.23 11.81 8.32
N VAL A 65 -6.08 11.27 8.73
CA VAL A 65 -5.20 10.47 7.88
C VAL A 65 -5.03 9.11 8.52
N LEU A 66 -5.17 8.05 7.74
CA LEU A 66 -4.87 6.70 8.21
C LEU A 66 -3.39 6.43 7.98
N ARG A 67 -2.65 6.15 9.06
CA ARG A 67 -1.26 5.72 8.97
C ARG A 67 -1.16 4.23 9.26
N VAL A 68 -0.39 3.54 8.43
CA VAL A 68 -0.11 2.12 8.61
C VAL A 68 1.39 1.92 8.47
N ASN A 69 2.01 1.23 9.42
CA ASN A 69 3.42 0.82 9.34
C ASN A 69 3.52 -0.69 9.43
N GLY A 70 4.49 -1.28 8.74
CA GLY A 70 4.62 -2.72 8.66
C GLY A 70 5.84 -3.17 7.87
N ARG A 71 5.76 -4.41 7.41
CA ARG A 71 6.75 -5.00 6.50
C ARG A 71 6.09 -5.27 5.15
N ALA A 72 6.81 -5.07 4.06
CA ALA A 72 6.27 -5.34 2.74
C ALA A 72 7.24 -6.06 1.81
N TYR A 73 6.68 -6.71 0.81
CA TYR A 73 7.42 -7.28 -0.31
C TYR A 73 6.65 -7.07 -1.62
N PRO A 74 7.36 -6.98 -2.76
CA PRO A 74 6.73 -7.00 -4.08
C PRO A 74 6.23 -8.42 -4.42
N THR A 75 5.04 -8.52 -5.02
CA THR A 75 4.47 -9.77 -5.52
C THR A 75 3.72 -9.54 -6.83
N ASP A 76 3.72 -10.56 -7.70
CA ASP A 76 2.93 -10.65 -8.93
C ASP A 76 1.99 -11.87 -8.91
N GLU A 77 1.74 -12.44 -7.72
CA GLU A 77 0.88 -13.60 -7.54
C GLU A 77 -0.51 -13.39 -8.17
N PRO A 78 -0.97 -14.31 -9.06
CA PRO A 78 -2.22 -14.15 -9.78
C PRO A 78 -3.44 -13.96 -8.89
N ASP A 79 -3.47 -14.68 -7.76
CA ASP A 79 -4.59 -14.63 -6.81
C ASP A 79 -4.69 -13.26 -6.13
N VAL A 80 -3.55 -12.65 -5.79
CA VAL A 80 -3.52 -11.30 -5.24
C VAL A 80 -3.88 -10.27 -6.32
N ALA A 81 -3.37 -10.45 -7.53
CA ALA A 81 -3.66 -9.57 -8.67
C ALA A 81 -5.15 -9.56 -9.04
N ALA A 82 -5.82 -10.71 -8.97
CA ALA A 82 -7.24 -10.83 -9.24
C ALA A 82 -8.10 -9.99 -8.27
N VAL A 83 -7.66 -9.82 -7.03
CA VAL A 83 -8.38 -9.07 -5.99
C VAL A 83 -8.16 -7.56 -6.11
N VAL A 84 -6.95 -7.14 -6.50
CA VAL A 84 -6.54 -5.72 -6.48
C VAL A 84 -6.91 -4.97 -7.75
N THR A 85 -7.03 -5.66 -8.88
CA THR A 85 -7.08 -5.02 -10.20
C THR A 85 -8.52 -4.70 -10.63
N PRO A 86 -8.94 -3.42 -10.71
CA PRO A 86 -10.18 -3.06 -11.42
C PRO A 86 -10.00 -3.24 -12.94
N ALA A 87 -11.10 -3.54 -13.65
CA ALA A 87 -11.14 -3.95 -15.05
C ALA A 87 -10.43 -3.02 -16.08
N VAL A 88 -10.08 -1.79 -15.70
CA VAL A 88 -9.64 -0.72 -16.60
C VAL A 88 -8.11 -0.67 -16.81
N SER A 89 -7.31 -1.27 -15.91
CA SER A 89 -5.85 -1.31 -16.09
C SER A 89 -5.22 -2.38 -15.19
N ARG A 90 -4.34 -3.23 -15.73
CA ARG A 90 -3.62 -4.27 -14.98
C ARG A 90 -2.42 -3.70 -14.23
N ALA A 91 -2.42 -3.78 -12.90
CA ALA A 91 -1.19 -3.67 -12.14
C ALA A 91 -0.33 -4.90 -12.43
N ARG A 92 0.98 -4.71 -12.65
CA ARG A 92 1.91 -5.82 -12.91
C ARG A 92 2.62 -6.31 -11.66
N LEU A 93 2.76 -5.43 -10.68
CA LEU A 93 3.30 -5.73 -9.36
C LEU A 93 2.39 -5.13 -8.30
N LEU A 94 2.41 -5.78 -7.14
CA LEU A 94 1.67 -5.40 -5.95
C LEU A 94 2.65 -5.32 -4.79
N THR A 95 2.43 -4.36 -3.90
CA THR A 95 3.13 -4.31 -2.61
C THR A 95 2.22 -4.94 -1.57
N LEU A 96 2.63 -6.08 -1.02
CA LEU A 96 1.90 -6.76 0.03
C LEU A 96 2.51 -6.37 1.38
N MET A 97 1.69 -5.74 2.22
CA MET A 97 2.09 -5.19 3.50
C MET A 97 1.47 -5.97 4.65
N ARG A 98 2.30 -6.37 5.61
CA ARG A 98 1.90 -7.01 6.86
C ARG A 98 1.97 -6.04 8.04
N THR A 99 0.87 -5.86 8.75
CA THR A 99 0.75 -4.92 9.87
C THR A 99 0.97 -5.61 11.24
N PRO A 100 1.63 -4.94 12.21
CA PRO A 100 1.72 -5.42 13.60
C PRO A 100 0.37 -5.40 14.32
N ARG A 101 0.20 -6.28 15.32
CA ARG A 101 -1.05 -6.40 16.12
C ARG A 101 -1.50 -5.07 16.77
N SER A 102 -0.57 -4.17 17.08
CA SER A 102 -0.85 -2.89 17.75
C SER A 102 -1.65 -1.90 16.91
N GLN A 103 -1.63 -2.01 15.57
CA GLN A 103 -2.34 -1.09 14.67
C GLN A 103 -3.75 -1.59 14.27
N ARG A 104 -4.26 -2.65 14.94
CA ARG A 104 -5.55 -3.29 14.63
C ARG A 104 -6.77 -2.39 14.87
N ARG A 105 -6.82 -1.64 15.98
CA ARG A 105 -7.98 -0.79 16.32
C ARG A 105 -8.17 0.31 15.29
N GLU A 106 -7.09 1.00 14.95
CA GLU A 106 -7.09 2.13 14.01
C GLU A 106 -7.38 1.70 12.57
N ALA A 107 -6.88 0.54 12.13
CA ALA A 107 -7.17 -0.03 10.82
C ALA A 107 -8.61 -0.58 10.69
N ALA A 108 -9.16 -1.15 11.76
CA ALA A 108 -10.52 -1.68 11.79
C ALA A 108 -11.58 -0.55 11.79
N GLU A 109 -11.36 0.52 12.56
CA GLU A 109 -12.26 1.68 12.63
C GLU A 109 -12.30 2.49 11.32
N ASN A 110 -11.21 2.45 10.53
CA ASN A 110 -11.09 3.22 9.29
C ASN A 110 -11.22 2.40 8.00
N ARG A 111 -11.48 1.08 8.12
CA ARG A 111 -11.53 0.13 6.99
C ARG A 111 -12.50 0.58 5.89
N ASP A 112 -13.69 1.02 6.29
CA ASP A 112 -14.74 1.42 5.34
C ASP A 112 -14.52 2.81 4.74
N ARG A 113 -13.79 3.69 5.44
CA ARG A 113 -13.57 5.09 5.03
C ARG A 113 -12.50 5.23 3.94
N ALA A 114 -11.43 4.44 4.02
CA ALA A 114 -10.35 4.45 3.03
C ALA A 114 -10.71 3.69 1.73
N MET A 115 -11.66 2.75 1.79
CA MET A 115 -11.98 1.87 0.66
C MET A 115 -13.19 2.30 -0.17
N THR A 116 -14.10 3.10 0.38
CA THR A 116 -15.43 3.34 -0.22
C THR A 116 -15.61 4.71 -0.89
N THR A 117 -14.66 5.63 -0.74
CA THR A 117 -14.86 7.03 -1.13
C THR A 117 -14.74 7.22 -2.66
N ARG A 118 -15.88 7.45 -3.34
CA ARG A 118 -15.95 7.92 -4.74
C ARG A 118 -15.26 9.29 -4.86
N VAL A 119 -14.36 9.45 -5.84
CA VAL A 119 -13.87 10.77 -6.29
C VAL A 119 -14.97 11.47 -7.07
#